data_AF-A0AA43EZQ1-F1
#
_entry.id   AF-A0AA43EZQ1-F1
#
_cell.length_a   1.000
_cell.length_b   1.000
_cell.length_c   1.000
_cell.angle_alpha   90.00
_cell.angle_beta   90.00
_cell.angle_gamma   90.00
#
_symmetry.space_group_name_H-M   'P 1'
#
loop_
_entity.id
_entity.type
_entity.pdbx_description
1 polymer ?
#
loop_
_entity_poly.entity_id
_entity_poly.type
_entity_poly.pdbx_seq_one_letter_code
_entity_poly.pdbx_strand_id
1 'polypeptide(L)'
;MAVHHVLCIHGIGKHSDDWVDDKDDGGPSLRALLQATWDQYPATKSKGAFDQRVKLHSIHYDDEINKIFATWEEQSKKLKDALALSPLLLDQVAWFTEAIDKASAAKGDNDWRYTHLMDLLLFAGLPSIQDRLVTYVGAQIVDLVKRHAASGPISVIAHSMGTAMAHKVIQALYHEGVDTPMGRQTLKGDFQFEHLCMVANTSYALSRDRKNHYKGIVRPSLTAGEGCCFTFLNVNHQLDPVGRFQKFDARKDPAWLDPRIEGRGWFRDLEPARISSKNIHAITHYFRDPAVHIPFFELAFDARFTDAQRGAAVDAFIASTPEGKFKALKSQFELLDVTSKGSIRDLIEAVRSFRDAIRLFS
;
A
#
# COMPACT_ATOMS: atom_id res chain seq x y z
N MET A 1 23.27 9.13 13.88
CA MET A 1 21.82 9.36 13.82
C MET A 1 21.17 8.00 13.66
N ALA A 2 20.05 7.73 14.33
CA ALA A 2 19.33 6.46 14.20
C ALA A 2 18.73 6.33 12.80
N VAL A 3 18.79 5.12 12.23
CA VAL A 3 18.14 4.77 10.96
C VAL A 3 16.67 4.47 11.25
N HIS A 4 15.77 5.00 10.44
CA HIS A 4 14.35 4.70 10.49
C HIS A 4 14.06 3.48 9.62
N HIS A 5 13.51 2.42 10.22
CA HIS A 5 13.16 1.19 9.51
C HIS A 5 11.69 1.24 9.08
N VAL A 6 11.41 1.06 7.79
CA VAL A 6 10.05 1.08 7.26
C VAL A 6 9.72 -0.31 6.71
N LEU A 7 8.75 -0.97 7.33
CA LEU A 7 8.23 -2.26 6.92
C LEU A 7 7.19 -2.04 5.83
N CYS A 8 7.46 -2.50 4.62
CA CYS A 8 6.62 -2.29 3.45
C CYS A 8 5.87 -3.58 3.13
N ILE A 9 4.56 -3.57 3.33
CA ILE A 9 3.65 -4.71 3.10
C ILE A 9 2.84 -4.41 1.82
N HIS A 10 3.12 -5.16 0.76
CA HIS A 10 2.41 -5.00 -0.52
C HIS A 10 1.04 -5.69 -0.52
N GLY A 11 0.22 -5.38 -1.53
CA GLY A 11 -1.06 -6.02 -1.81
C GLY A 11 -0.93 -7.35 -2.54
N ILE A 12 -1.98 -7.83 -3.17
CA ILE A 12 -1.90 -9.07 -3.96
C ILE A 12 -1.06 -8.82 -5.21
N GLY A 13 -0.20 -9.78 -5.59
CA GLY A 13 0.42 -9.82 -6.90
C GLY A 13 1.55 -10.85 -6.94
N LYS A 14 2.44 -10.73 -7.91
CA LYS A 14 3.69 -11.47 -7.92
C LYS A 14 4.82 -10.46 -7.71
N HIS A 15 5.42 -10.51 -6.54
CA HIS A 15 6.50 -9.61 -6.16
C HIS A 15 7.77 -10.41 -5.88
N SER A 16 8.93 -9.79 -6.08
CA SER A 16 10.18 -10.37 -5.57
C SER A 16 10.28 -10.20 -4.05
N ASP A 17 11.22 -10.91 -3.44
CA ASP A 17 11.51 -10.75 -2.01
C ASP A 17 11.96 -9.31 -1.68
N ASP A 18 12.51 -8.57 -2.65
CA ASP A 18 12.97 -7.18 -2.54
C ASP A 18 12.06 -6.21 -3.32
N TRP A 19 10.75 -6.46 -3.33
CA TRP A 19 9.79 -5.72 -4.17
C TRP A 19 9.83 -4.19 -4.06
N VAL A 20 10.26 -3.62 -2.93
CA VAL A 20 10.42 -2.16 -2.80
C VAL A 20 11.44 -1.58 -3.78
N ASP A 21 12.32 -2.43 -4.32
CA ASP A 21 13.33 -2.13 -5.32
C ASP A 21 12.92 -2.54 -6.74
N ASP A 22 11.81 -3.27 -6.90
CA ASP A 22 11.25 -3.61 -8.20
C ASP A 22 10.55 -2.42 -8.86
N LYS A 23 10.60 -2.35 -10.20
CA LYS A 23 9.89 -1.32 -10.96
C LYS A 23 8.38 -1.55 -10.92
N ASP A 24 7.64 -0.50 -10.62
CA ASP A 24 6.17 -0.51 -10.59
C ASP A 24 5.59 -0.08 -11.94
N ASP A 25 5.03 -1.03 -12.71
CA ASP A 25 4.40 -0.82 -14.02
C ASP A 25 5.23 0.02 -15.02
N GLY A 26 6.51 -0.28 -15.14
CA GLY A 26 7.44 0.45 -16.03
C GLY A 26 7.89 1.82 -15.48
N GLY A 27 7.43 2.19 -14.30
CA GLY A 27 7.89 3.34 -13.52
C GLY A 27 9.10 3.04 -12.61
N PRO A 28 9.50 4.00 -11.76
CA PRO A 28 10.50 3.77 -10.72
C PRO A 28 9.96 2.80 -9.65
N SER A 29 10.88 2.18 -8.90
CA SER A 29 10.52 1.42 -7.70
C SER A 29 10.02 2.34 -6.58
N LEU A 30 9.40 1.77 -5.54
CA LEU A 30 8.99 2.52 -4.36
C LEU A 30 10.19 3.21 -3.70
N ARG A 31 11.32 2.50 -3.54
CA ARG A 31 12.56 3.09 -3.02
C ARG A 31 13.00 4.27 -3.88
N ALA A 32 13.13 4.08 -5.19
CA ALA A 32 13.62 5.11 -6.08
C ALA A 32 12.70 6.34 -6.09
N LEU A 33 11.39 6.15 -6.00
CA LEU A 33 10.42 7.24 -5.90
C LEU A 33 10.56 8.01 -4.58
N LEU A 34 10.62 7.31 -3.44
CA LEU A 34 10.75 7.96 -2.14
C LEU A 34 12.08 8.68 -2.00
N GLN A 35 13.16 8.10 -2.52
CA GLN A 35 14.46 8.75 -2.58
C GLN A 35 14.43 10.00 -3.47
N ALA A 36 13.86 9.90 -4.68
CA ALA A 36 13.75 11.04 -5.59
C ALA A 36 12.94 12.19 -4.98
N THR A 37 11.82 11.90 -4.30
CA THR A 37 11.02 12.93 -3.61
C THR A 37 11.70 13.45 -2.36
N TRP A 38 12.41 12.61 -1.59
CA TRP A 38 13.25 13.04 -0.47
C TRP A 38 14.34 14.01 -0.93
N ASP A 39 14.99 13.75 -2.05
CA ASP A 39 16.07 14.57 -2.61
C ASP A 39 15.56 15.82 -3.35
N GLN A 40 14.24 16.03 -3.45
CA GLN A 40 13.68 17.26 -4.01
C GLN A 40 13.57 18.38 -2.96
N TYR A 41 13.34 18.04 -1.70
CA TYR A 41 12.96 19.05 -0.70
C TYR A 41 14.08 19.44 0.25
N PRO A 42 14.26 20.74 0.54
CA PRO A 42 15.15 21.19 1.60
C PRO A 42 14.77 20.61 2.98
N ALA A 43 13.46 20.45 3.24
CA ALA A 43 12.93 19.93 4.51
C ALA A 43 13.48 18.54 4.86
N THR A 44 13.55 17.64 3.88
CA THR A 44 14.09 16.28 4.01
C THR A 44 15.61 16.25 3.90
N LYS A 45 16.21 17.01 2.98
CA LYS A 45 17.69 17.12 2.87
C LYS A 45 18.36 17.57 4.16
N SER A 46 17.71 18.47 4.92
CA SER A 46 18.21 18.92 6.22
C SER A 46 18.36 17.79 7.24
N LYS A 47 17.68 16.66 7.04
CA LYS A 47 17.78 15.45 7.86
C LYS A 47 18.91 14.51 7.38
N GLY A 48 19.50 14.73 6.21
CA GLY A 48 20.56 13.89 5.64
C GLY A 48 20.12 13.14 4.38
N ALA A 49 21.02 12.31 3.82
CA ALA A 49 20.72 11.51 2.64
C ALA A 49 19.71 10.39 2.96
N PHE A 50 18.84 10.06 2.00
CA PHE A 50 17.77 9.07 2.19
C PHE A 50 18.29 7.74 2.76
N ASP A 51 19.28 7.12 2.12
CA ASP A 51 19.81 5.80 2.54
C ASP A 51 20.55 5.82 3.89
N GLN A 52 20.93 7.00 4.39
CA GLN A 52 21.51 7.15 5.73
C GLN A 52 20.43 7.28 6.81
N ARG A 53 19.19 7.59 6.42
CA ARG A 53 18.09 7.92 7.32
C ARG A 53 16.96 6.91 7.28
N VAL A 54 16.76 6.23 6.16
CA VAL A 54 15.61 5.36 5.91
C VAL A 54 16.09 4.03 5.35
N LYS A 55 15.66 2.93 5.96
CA LYS A 55 15.82 1.57 5.43
C LYS A 55 14.44 0.97 5.20
N LEU A 56 14.10 0.77 3.93
CA LEU A 56 12.90 0.02 3.54
C LEU A 56 13.16 -1.49 3.65
N HIS A 57 12.20 -2.22 4.18
CA HIS A 57 12.19 -3.67 4.29
C HIS A 57 10.94 -4.20 3.60
N SER A 58 11.13 -5.06 2.61
CA SER A 58 10.03 -5.78 1.97
C SER A 58 9.46 -6.83 2.92
N ILE A 59 8.15 -6.80 3.10
CA ILE A 59 7.38 -7.89 3.70
C ILE A 59 6.55 -8.51 2.58
N HIS A 60 6.79 -9.78 2.31
CA HIS A 60 6.12 -10.52 1.24
C HIS A 60 5.36 -11.73 1.79
N TYR A 61 4.37 -12.20 1.04
CA TYR A 61 3.62 -13.41 1.36
C TYR A 61 3.10 -14.15 0.12
N ASP A 62 3.54 -13.74 -1.07
CA ASP A 62 3.17 -14.35 -2.34
C ASP A 62 3.67 -15.80 -2.43
N ASP A 63 4.85 -16.07 -1.92
CA ASP A 63 5.43 -17.42 -1.90
C ASP A 63 4.59 -18.37 -1.03
N GLU A 64 4.05 -17.88 0.08
CA GLU A 64 3.19 -18.65 0.96
C GLU A 64 1.81 -18.92 0.33
N ILE A 65 1.24 -17.93 -0.35
CA ILE A 65 0.04 -18.10 -1.18
C ILE A 65 0.29 -19.16 -2.26
N ASN A 66 1.42 -19.09 -2.96
CA ASN A 66 1.80 -20.07 -3.99
C ASN A 66 1.93 -21.50 -3.43
N LYS A 67 2.50 -21.66 -2.22
CA LYS A 67 2.56 -22.97 -1.54
C LYS A 67 1.17 -23.51 -1.21
N ILE A 68 0.25 -22.65 -0.76
CA ILE A 68 -1.14 -23.02 -0.49
C ILE A 68 -1.81 -23.51 -1.79
N PHE A 69 -1.67 -22.76 -2.88
CA PHE A 69 -2.18 -23.18 -4.18
C PHE A 69 -1.58 -24.50 -4.66
N ALA A 70 -0.27 -24.67 -4.57
CA ALA A 70 0.38 -25.93 -4.96
C ALA A 70 -0.15 -27.12 -4.15
N THR A 71 -0.35 -26.93 -2.84
CA THR A 71 -0.94 -27.95 -1.95
C THR A 71 -2.36 -28.29 -2.40
N TRP A 72 -3.15 -27.29 -2.77
CA TRP A 72 -4.52 -27.49 -3.24
C TRP A 72 -4.62 -28.09 -4.62
N GLU A 73 -3.76 -27.71 -5.57
CA GLU A 73 -3.65 -28.35 -6.88
C GLU A 73 -3.35 -29.85 -6.69
N GLU A 74 -2.42 -30.19 -5.80
CA GLU A 74 -2.08 -31.57 -5.47
C GLU A 74 -3.24 -32.33 -4.78
N GLN A 75 -3.89 -31.71 -3.79
CA GLN A 75 -5.02 -32.30 -3.08
C GLN A 75 -6.26 -32.43 -3.98
N SER A 76 -6.52 -31.44 -4.83
CA SER A 76 -7.58 -31.45 -5.83
C SER A 76 -7.34 -32.55 -6.86
N LYS A 77 -6.10 -32.74 -7.33
CA LYS A 77 -5.75 -33.86 -8.20
C LYS A 77 -6.03 -35.20 -7.51
N LYS A 78 -5.56 -35.38 -6.28
CA LYS A 78 -5.81 -36.60 -5.47
C LYS A 78 -7.30 -36.83 -5.21
N LEU A 79 -8.06 -35.76 -4.97
CA LEU A 79 -9.50 -35.81 -4.73
C LEU A 79 -10.27 -36.10 -6.03
N LYS A 80 -9.91 -35.48 -7.17
CA LYS A 80 -10.45 -35.78 -8.50
C LYS A 80 -10.18 -37.25 -8.86
N ASP A 81 -8.96 -37.74 -8.61
CA ASP A 81 -8.56 -39.14 -8.84
C ASP A 81 -9.37 -40.11 -7.95
N ALA A 82 -9.64 -39.75 -6.70
CA ALA A 82 -10.43 -40.55 -5.76
C ALA A 82 -11.96 -40.46 -5.99
N LEU A 83 -12.47 -39.32 -6.48
CA LEU A 83 -13.89 -39.07 -6.72
C LEU A 83 -14.36 -39.48 -8.11
N ALA A 84 -13.45 -39.69 -9.07
CA ALA A 84 -13.75 -40.42 -10.31
C ALA A 84 -14.33 -41.83 -10.04
N LEU A 85 -14.23 -42.32 -8.80
CA LEU A 85 -14.78 -43.59 -8.33
C LEU A 85 -16.16 -43.46 -7.62
N SER A 86 -16.70 -42.25 -7.41
CA SER A 86 -17.99 -42.07 -6.72
C SER A 86 -18.86 -40.96 -7.32
N PRO A 87 -19.99 -41.31 -7.99
CA PRO A 87 -20.88 -40.35 -8.67
C PRO A 87 -21.62 -39.36 -7.76
N LEU A 88 -21.64 -39.57 -6.44
CA LEU A 88 -22.52 -38.86 -5.51
C LEU A 88 -21.99 -37.50 -5.02
N LEU A 89 -20.75 -37.15 -5.36
CA LEU A 89 -20.07 -35.93 -4.85
C LEU A 89 -19.69 -34.93 -5.96
N LEU A 90 -20.11 -35.19 -7.21
CA LEU A 90 -19.71 -34.43 -8.40
C LEU A 90 -20.08 -32.92 -8.32
N ASP A 91 -21.26 -32.59 -7.81
CA ASP A 91 -21.78 -31.21 -7.85
C ASP A 91 -21.08 -30.27 -6.85
N GLN A 92 -20.65 -30.75 -5.69
CA GLN A 92 -19.90 -29.94 -4.72
C GLN A 92 -18.41 -29.80 -5.07
N VAL A 93 -17.91 -30.65 -5.97
CA VAL A 93 -16.51 -30.63 -6.41
C VAL A 93 -16.33 -29.81 -7.68
N ALA A 94 -17.39 -29.66 -8.48
CA ALA A 94 -17.40 -28.87 -9.70
C ALA A 94 -17.00 -27.40 -9.45
N TRP A 95 -17.58 -26.72 -8.46
CA TRP A 95 -17.23 -25.31 -8.17
C TRP A 95 -15.80 -25.15 -7.63
N PHE A 96 -15.33 -26.08 -6.79
CA PHE A 96 -13.97 -26.08 -6.23
C PHE A 96 -12.92 -26.37 -7.31
N THR A 97 -13.24 -27.33 -8.18
CA THR A 97 -12.46 -27.67 -9.38
C THR A 97 -12.42 -26.50 -10.36
N GLU A 98 -13.55 -25.85 -10.61
CA GLU A 98 -13.63 -24.69 -11.50
C GLU A 98 -12.85 -23.49 -10.95
N ALA A 99 -12.87 -23.25 -9.63
CA ALA A 99 -12.08 -22.20 -9.00
C ALA A 99 -10.56 -22.46 -9.10
N ILE A 100 -10.12 -23.71 -8.87
CA ILE A 100 -8.72 -24.12 -9.02
C ILE A 100 -8.28 -24.11 -10.48
N ASP A 101 -9.10 -24.62 -11.40
CA ASP A 101 -8.79 -24.67 -12.83
C ASP A 101 -8.74 -23.25 -13.42
N LYS A 102 -9.63 -22.34 -12.98
CA LYS A 102 -9.55 -20.90 -13.34
C LYS A 102 -8.32 -20.21 -12.74
N ALA A 103 -7.96 -20.50 -11.49
CA ALA A 103 -6.75 -19.97 -10.87
C ALA A 103 -5.47 -20.48 -11.57
N SER A 104 -5.46 -21.77 -11.97
CA SER A 104 -4.35 -22.41 -12.69
C SER A 104 -4.24 -21.91 -14.14
N ALA A 105 -5.37 -21.66 -14.82
CA ALA A 105 -5.38 -21.06 -16.14
C ALA A 105 -4.92 -19.60 -16.11
N ALA A 106 -5.29 -18.82 -15.08
CA ALA A 106 -4.86 -17.44 -14.90
C ALA A 106 -3.33 -17.31 -14.66
N LYS A 107 -2.69 -18.32 -14.04
CA LYS A 107 -1.21 -18.41 -13.97
C LYS A 107 -0.55 -18.52 -15.35
N GLY A 108 -1.24 -19.08 -16.35
CA GLY A 108 -0.73 -19.26 -17.71
C GLY A 108 -0.88 -18.03 -18.61
N ASP A 109 -1.94 -17.24 -18.43
CA ASP A 109 -2.33 -16.17 -19.37
C ASP A 109 -1.89 -14.74 -18.99
N ASN A 110 -1.08 -14.54 -17.93
CA ASN A 110 -0.73 -13.21 -17.42
C ASN A 110 -1.97 -12.32 -17.11
N ASP A 111 -3.15 -12.91 -16.90
CA ASP A 111 -4.38 -12.15 -16.70
C ASP A 111 -4.50 -11.72 -15.23
N TRP A 112 -3.76 -10.64 -14.92
CA TRP A 112 -3.63 -10.03 -13.59
C TRP A 112 -4.96 -9.92 -12.84
N ARG A 113 -6.06 -9.59 -13.53
CA ARG A 113 -7.40 -9.39 -12.94
C ARG A 113 -7.94 -10.63 -12.23
N TYR A 114 -7.65 -11.82 -12.76
CA TYR A 114 -8.16 -13.08 -12.23
C TYR A 114 -7.35 -13.59 -11.03
N THR A 115 -6.03 -13.41 -11.05
CA THR A 115 -5.16 -13.74 -9.92
C THR A 115 -5.52 -12.90 -8.69
N HIS A 116 -5.78 -11.59 -8.88
CA HIS A 116 -6.15 -10.68 -7.78
C HIS A 116 -7.54 -10.95 -7.18
N LEU A 117 -8.53 -11.36 -7.98
CA LEU A 117 -9.87 -11.67 -7.46
C LEU A 117 -9.88 -12.96 -6.64
N MET A 118 -9.10 -13.96 -7.05
CA MET A 118 -9.02 -15.24 -6.32
C MET A 118 -8.34 -15.04 -4.96
N ASP A 119 -7.20 -14.37 -4.91
CA ASP A 119 -6.49 -14.11 -3.65
C ASP A 119 -7.34 -13.27 -2.67
N LEU A 120 -8.16 -12.35 -3.19
CA LEU A 120 -9.14 -11.60 -2.41
C LEU A 120 -10.22 -12.52 -1.82
N LEU A 121 -10.75 -13.46 -2.62
CA LEU A 121 -11.74 -14.44 -2.19
C LEU A 121 -11.14 -15.43 -1.17
N LEU A 122 -9.88 -15.83 -1.33
CA LEU A 122 -9.16 -16.70 -0.39
C LEU A 122 -8.91 -16.00 0.92
N PHE A 123 -8.37 -14.78 0.86
CA PHE A 123 -8.13 -13.99 2.05
C PHE A 123 -9.45 -13.70 2.75
N ALA A 124 -10.51 -13.24 2.07
CA ALA A 124 -11.79 -12.94 2.73
C ALA A 124 -12.55 -14.19 3.21
N GLY A 125 -12.44 -15.31 2.49
CA GLY A 125 -13.31 -16.47 2.61
C GLY A 125 -12.80 -17.62 3.47
N LEU A 126 -11.48 -17.77 3.69
CA LEU A 126 -10.91 -18.96 4.32
C LEU A 126 -10.07 -18.65 5.58
N PRO A 127 -10.60 -18.92 6.78
CA PRO A 127 -9.93 -18.64 8.06
C PRO A 127 -8.52 -19.24 8.16
N SER A 128 -8.37 -20.49 7.77
CA SER A 128 -7.10 -21.23 7.87
C SER A 128 -6.00 -20.64 7.01
N ILE A 129 -6.34 -20.05 5.85
CA ILE A 129 -5.39 -19.33 5.01
C ILE A 129 -4.98 -18.03 5.69
N GLN A 130 -5.95 -17.27 6.23
CA GLN A 130 -5.63 -16.04 6.94
C GLN A 130 -4.67 -16.32 8.10
N ASP A 131 -4.93 -17.33 8.92
CA ASP A 131 -4.09 -17.65 10.09
C ASP A 131 -2.66 -18.04 9.67
N ARG A 132 -2.54 -18.83 8.59
CA ARG A 132 -1.25 -19.20 8.02
C ARG A 132 -0.46 -17.99 7.50
N LEU A 133 -1.11 -17.11 6.75
CA LEU A 133 -0.48 -15.89 6.23
C LEU A 133 -0.16 -14.89 7.35
N VAL A 134 -1.04 -14.74 8.35
CA VAL A 134 -0.80 -13.92 9.54
C VAL A 134 0.41 -14.42 10.31
N THR A 135 0.55 -15.73 10.43
CA THR A 135 1.71 -16.36 11.07
C THR A 135 2.99 -16.07 10.29
N TYR A 136 2.95 -16.26 8.97
CA TYR A 136 4.08 -16.03 8.08
C TYR A 136 4.56 -14.57 8.07
N VAL A 137 3.63 -13.63 7.89
CA VAL A 137 3.93 -12.19 7.88
C VAL A 137 4.31 -11.70 9.29
N GLY A 138 3.63 -12.19 10.32
CA GLY A 138 3.93 -11.85 11.70
C GLY A 138 5.34 -12.26 12.13
N ALA A 139 5.82 -13.42 11.68
CA ALA A 139 7.20 -13.85 11.92
C ALA A 139 8.23 -12.87 11.32
N GLN A 140 8.01 -12.39 10.09
CA GLN A 140 8.87 -11.39 9.45
C GLN A 140 8.88 -10.07 10.22
N ILE A 141 7.71 -9.57 10.63
CA ILE A 141 7.59 -8.33 11.41
C ILE A 141 8.30 -8.46 12.76
N VAL A 142 8.10 -9.57 13.48
CA VAL A 142 8.75 -9.80 14.78
C VAL A 142 10.26 -9.84 14.64
N ASP A 143 10.79 -10.53 13.63
CA ASP A 143 12.22 -10.61 13.38
C ASP A 143 12.82 -9.21 13.13
N LEU A 144 12.19 -8.40 12.27
CA LEU A 144 12.65 -7.04 11.98
C LEU A 144 12.54 -6.11 13.19
N VAL A 145 11.46 -6.23 13.98
CA VAL A 145 11.29 -5.46 15.22
C VAL A 145 12.39 -5.81 16.22
N LYS A 146 12.65 -7.10 16.46
CA LYS A 146 13.71 -7.53 17.38
C LYS A 146 15.10 -7.07 16.94
N ARG A 147 15.39 -7.07 15.64
CA ARG A 147 16.68 -6.64 15.11
C ARG A 147 16.90 -5.14 15.18
N HIS A 148 15.83 -4.33 15.09
CA HIS A 148 15.97 -2.91 14.78
C HIS A 148 15.31 -1.94 15.77
N ALA A 149 14.42 -2.39 16.66
CA ALA A 149 13.71 -1.48 17.58
C ALA A 149 14.67 -0.78 18.56
N ALA A 150 15.80 -1.41 18.90
CA ALA A 150 16.82 -0.79 19.74
C ALA A 150 17.70 0.23 18.98
N SER A 151 17.75 0.17 17.65
CA SER A 151 18.61 1.03 16.82
C SER A 151 17.89 2.23 16.21
N GLY A 152 16.56 2.24 16.21
CA GLY A 152 15.78 3.35 15.67
C GLY A 152 14.28 3.09 15.57
N PRO A 153 13.52 4.12 15.14
CA PRO A 153 12.08 4.01 14.97
C PRO A 153 11.70 3.02 13.86
N ILE A 154 10.54 2.38 14.04
CA ILE A 154 9.98 1.44 13.07
C ILE A 154 8.61 1.94 12.63
N SER A 155 8.41 2.07 11.32
CA SER A 155 7.13 2.41 10.71
C SER A 155 6.66 1.32 9.76
N VAL A 156 5.39 1.37 9.38
CA VAL A 156 4.79 0.46 8.43
C VAL A 156 4.16 1.26 7.29
N ILE A 157 4.41 0.84 6.05
CA ILE A 157 3.61 1.22 4.88
C ILE A 157 2.92 -0.05 4.41
N ALA A 158 1.60 -0.02 4.33
CA ALA A 158 0.82 -1.11 3.79
C ALA A 158 -0.03 -0.61 2.62
N HIS A 159 -0.19 -1.46 1.60
CA HIS A 159 -0.90 -1.09 0.36
C HIS A 159 -1.97 -2.11 -0.01
N SER A 160 -3.15 -1.65 -0.43
CA SER A 160 -4.24 -2.50 -0.94
C SER A 160 -4.59 -3.62 0.05
N MET A 161 -4.62 -4.90 -0.36
CA MET A 161 -4.82 -6.04 0.56
C MET A 161 -3.76 -6.11 1.68
N GLY A 162 -2.55 -5.60 1.43
CA GLY A 162 -1.50 -5.47 2.44
C GLY A 162 -1.95 -4.67 3.65
N THR A 163 -2.90 -3.73 3.50
CA THR A 163 -3.48 -3.00 4.65
C THR A 163 -4.33 -3.90 5.54
N ALA A 164 -5.10 -4.82 4.96
CA ALA A 164 -5.86 -5.81 5.72
C ALA A 164 -4.93 -6.84 6.39
N MET A 165 -3.86 -7.24 5.70
CA MET A 165 -2.82 -8.10 6.27
C MET A 165 -2.13 -7.42 7.45
N ALA A 166 -1.63 -6.19 7.26
CA ALA A 166 -0.99 -5.40 8.30
C ALA A 166 -1.89 -5.24 9.52
N HIS A 167 -3.16 -4.88 9.31
CA HIS A 167 -4.13 -4.76 10.39
C HIS A 167 -4.30 -6.07 11.16
N LYS A 168 -4.50 -7.20 10.47
CA LYS A 168 -4.68 -8.51 11.14
C LYS A 168 -3.43 -8.95 11.88
N VAL A 169 -2.26 -8.82 11.28
CA VAL A 169 -0.98 -9.24 11.87
C VAL A 169 -0.67 -8.39 13.09
N ILE A 170 -0.82 -7.07 13.01
CA ILE A 170 -0.58 -6.18 14.16
C ILE A 170 -1.58 -6.48 15.28
N GLN A 171 -2.87 -6.67 14.96
CA GLN A 171 -3.89 -7.08 15.93
C GLN A 171 -3.49 -8.39 16.63
N ALA A 172 -3.08 -9.41 15.86
CA ALA A 172 -2.64 -10.69 16.38
C ALA A 172 -1.40 -10.53 17.28
N LEU A 173 -0.36 -9.81 16.84
CA LEU A 173 0.88 -9.62 17.60
C LEU A 173 0.67 -8.94 18.96
N TYR A 174 -0.33 -8.08 19.11
CA TYR A 174 -0.60 -7.37 20.36
C TYR A 174 -1.58 -8.10 21.29
N HIS A 175 -2.49 -8.92 20.77
CA HIS A 175 -3.52 -9.59 21.57
C HIS A 175 -3.33 -11.10 21.72
N GLU A 176 -3.09 -11.78 20.61
CA GLU A 176 -3.11 -13.24 20.55
C GLU A 176 -1.69 -13.80 20.65
N GLY A 177 -0.74 -13.18 19.96
CA GLY A 177 0.58 -13.70 19.67
C GLY A 177 0.62 -14.47 18.36
N VAL A 178 1.77 -14.46 17.72
CA VAL A 178 2.04 -15.16 16.46
C VAL A 178 3.05 -16.28 16.72
N ASP A 179 2.75 -17.48 16.22
CA ASP A 179 3.66 -18.61 16.36
C ASP A 179 4.85 -18.45 15.40
N THR A 180 6.07 -18.58 15.94
CA THR A 180 7.32 -18.51 15.16
C THR A 180 8.15 -19.75 15.43
N PRO A 181 9.22 -20.03 14.66
CA PRO A 181 10.15 -21.11 15.00
C PRO A 181 10.76 -20.99 16.42
N MET A 182 10.73 -19.79 17.01
CA MET A 182 11.18 -19.53 18.39
C MET A 182 10.04 -19.60 19.43
N GLY A 183 8.88 -20.14 19.07
CA GLY A 183 7.67 -20.16 19.89
C GLY A 183 6.76 -18.95 19.63
N ARG A 184 5.69 -18.83 20.43
CA ARG A 184 4.69 -17.75 20.32
C ARG A 184 5.28 -16.40 20.72
N GLN A 185 5.22 -15.43 19.82
CA GLN A 185 5.79 -14.09 19.99
C GLN A 185 4.70 -13.03 20.04
N THR A 186 4.91 -11.98 20.82
CA THR A 186 4.01 -10.82 20.89
C THR A 186 4.81 -9.53 20.76
N LEU A 187 4.14 -8.46 20.35
CA LEU A 187 4.63 -7.08 20.48
C LEU A 187 3.96 -6.36 21.66
N LYS A 188 3.23 -7.10 22.51
CA LYS A 188 2.52 -6.56 23.67
C LYS A 188 3.53 -6.01 24.68
N GLY A 189 3.29 -4.79 25.15
CA GLY A 189 4.16 -4.08 26.09
C GLY A 189 4.39 -2.64 25.63
N ASP A 190 5.63 -2.16 25.76
CA ASP A 190 5.99 -0.76 25.49
C ASP A 190 6.37 -0.49 24.02
N PHE A 191 6.33 -1.50 23.15
CA PHE A 191 6.61 -1.28 21.73
C PHE A 191 5.42 -0.59 21.06
N GLN A 192 5.70 0.46 20.30
CA GLN A 192 4.76 1.13 19.40
C GLN A 192 5.48 1.49 18.10
N PHE A 193 4.80 1.35 16.98
CA PHE A 193 5.32 1.82 15.69
C PHE A 193 5.31 3.35 15.66
N GLU A 194 6.32 3.96 15.06
CA GLU A 194 6.40 5.42 14.91
C GLU A 194 5.26 5.94 14.02
N HIS A 195 5.02 5.24 12.91
CA HIS A 195 4.02 5.62 11.92
C HIS A 195 3.41 4.39 11.25
N LEU A 196 2.09 4.43 11.02
CA LEU A 196 1.37 3.46 10.20
C LEU A 196 0.71 4.17 9.01
N CYS A 197 1.16 3.86 7.79
CA CYS A 197 0.60 4.39 6.55
C CYS A 197 -0.18 3.29 5.82
N MET A 198 -1.48 3.51 5.63
CA MET A 198 -2.40 2.59 4.97
C MET A 198 -2.87 3.20 3.64
N VAL A 199 -2.34 2.70 2.53
CA VAL A 199 -2.60 3.20 1.17
C VAL A 199 -3.57 2.27 0.45
N ALA A 200 -4.60 2.83 -0.19
CA ALA A 200 -5.72 2.05 -0.75
C ALA A 200 -6.29 1.08 0.31
N ASN A 201 -6.72 1.64 1.43
CA ASN A 201 -6.98 0.89 2.66
C ASN A 201 -8.22 0.00 2.56
N THR A 202 -7.98 -1.31 2.51
CA THR A 202 -8.99 -2.37 2.47
C THR A 202 -9.19 -3.05 3.82
N SER A 203 -8.56 -2.56 4.90
CA SER A 203 -8.59 -3.19 6.23
C SER A 203 -10.02 -3.42 6.74
N TYR A 204 -10.90 -2.44 6.54
CA TYR A 204 -12.30 -2.55 6.94
C TYR A 204 -13.10 -3.47 6.00
N ALA A 205 -12.92 -3.31 4.69
CA ALA A 205 -13.62 -4.09 3.66
C ALA A 205 -13.36 -5.60 3.79
N LEU A 206 -12.11 -5.97 4.12
CA LEU A 206 -11.67 -7.35 4.29
C LEU A 206 -11.66 -7.81 5.76
N SER A 207 -12.21 -7.00 6.67
CA SER A 207 -12.41 -7.42 8.04
C SER A 207 -13.54 -8.45 8.11
N ARG A 208 -13.28 -9.57 8.79
CA ARG A 208 -14.32 -10.57 9.08
C ARG A 208 -15.25 -10.09 10.20
N ASP A 209 -14.67 -9.42 11.20
CA ASP A 209 -15.42 -8.78 12.28
C ASP A 209 -15.49 -7.27 12.05
N ARG A 210 -16.37 -6.84 11.14
CA ARG A 210 -16.60 -5.41 10.87
C ARG A 210 -17.21 -4.68 12.06
N LYS A 211 -17.91 -5.37 12.96
CA LYS A 211 -18.55 -4.76 14.13
C LYS A 211 -17.52 -4.33 15.18
N ASN A 212 -16.42 -5.06 15.31
CA ASN A 212 -15.36 -4.76 16.26
C ASN A 212 -14.07 -4.23 15.59
N HIS A 213 -14.09 -3.94 14.28
CA HIS A 213 -12.91 -3.42 13.57
C HIS A 213 -12.30 -2.20 14.26
N TYR A 214 -13.14 -1.23 14.67
CA TYR A 214 -12.71 0.00 15.33
C TYR A 214 -12.50 -0.15 16.86
N LYS A 215 -12.59 -1.36 17.41
CA LYS A 215 -12.28 -1.62 18.83
C LYS A 215 -10.87 -2.19 19.02
N GLY A 216 -10.15 -2.40 17.94
CA GLY A 216 -8.81 -3.00 17.94
C GLY A 216 -7.69 -2.03 18.36
N ILE A 217 -6.51 -2.59 18.54
CA ILE A 217 -5.27 -1.86 18.89
C ILE A 217 -4.68 -1.12 17.69
N VAL A 218 -5.12 -1.45 16.46
CA VAL A 218 -4.60 -0.87 15.22
C VAL A 218 -5.13 0.55 15.05
N ARG A 219 -4.54 1.47 15.82
CA ARG A 219 -4.89 2.88 15.90
C ARG A 219 -3.73 3.69 16.51
N PRO A 220 -3.65 4.99 16.23
CA PRO A 220 -2.69 5.86 16.91
C PRO A 220 -3.09 6.07 18.38
N SER A 221 -2.12 6.12 19.28
CA SER A 221 -2.34 6.43 20.71
C SER A 221 -1.13 7.15 21.32
N LEU A 222 -1.40 8.01 22.31
CA LEU A 222 -0.37 8.60 23.17
C LEU A 222 0.05 7.65 24.31
N THR A 223 -0.78 6.68 24.63
CA THR A 223 -0.57 5.75 25.73
C THR A 223 -0.08 4.41 25.18
N ALA A 224 1.07 3.95 25.66
CA ALA A 224 1.58 2.63 25.36
C ALA A 224 0.54 1.55 25.71
N GLY A 225 0.35 0.58 24.82
CA GLY A 225 -0.63 -0.49 24.99
C GLY A 225 -2.09 -0.13 24.69
N GLU A 226 -2.44 1.13 24.43
CA GLU A 226 -3.79 1.54 24.01
C GLU A 226 -3.94 1.72 22.49
N GLY A 227 -2.82 1.78 21.77
CA GLY A 227 -2.73 1.78 20.30
C GLY A 227 -1.36 1.26 19.84
N CYS A 228 -1.27 0.83 18.59
CA CYS A 228 -0.06 0.21 18.05
C CYS A 228 0.93 1.23 17.46
N CYS A 229 0.56 2.49 17.30
CA CYS A 229 1.43 3.50 16.70
C CYS A 229 1.24 4.91 17.30
N PHE A 230 2.19 5.83 17.06
CA PHE A 230 2.04 7.24 17.44
C PHE A 230 1.28 8.06 16.40
N THR A 231 1.56 7.83 15.12
CA THR A 231 0.94 8.55 14.01
C THR A 231 0.35 7.60 12.98
N PHE A 232 -0.69 8.03 12.27
CA PHE A 232 -1.43 7.20 11.33
C PHE A 232 -1.83 8.02 10.09
N LEU A 233 -1.52 7.50 8.91
CA LEU A 233 -1.89 8.09 7.62
C LEU A 233 -2.75 7.12 6.84
N ASN A 234 -4.03 7.45 6.65
CA ASN A 234 -4.92 6.73 5.75
C ASN A 234 -4.96 7.45 4.40
N VAL A 235 -4.80 6.73 3.29
CA VAL A 235 -4.79 7.34 1.95
C VAL A 235 -5.65 6.52 1.00
N ASN A 236 -6.69 7.11 0.43
CA ASN A 236 -7.57 6.47 -0.55
C ASN A 236 -7.82 7.39 -1.74
N HIS A 237 -7.30 7.05 -2.91
CA HIS A 237 -7.47 7.88 -4.09
C HIS A 237 -8.95 7.88 -4.51
N GLN A 238 -9.49 9.05 -4.87
CA GLN A 238 -10.93 9.21 -5.15
C GLN A 238 -11.42 8.32 -6.30
N LEU A 239 -10.52 8.03 -7.24
CA LEU A 239 -10.77 7.21 -8.44
C LEU A 239 -10.27 5.77 -8.33
N ASP A 240 -9.70 5.37 -7.19
CA ASP A 240 -9.28 3.98 -6.97
C ASP A 240 -10.43 3.17 -6.36
N PRO A 241 -11.11 2.28 -7.12
CA PRO A 241 -12.27 1.55 -6.60
C PRO A 241 -11.92 0.64 -5.41
N VAL A 242 -10.68 0.19 -5.28
CA VAL A 242 -10.25 -0.74 -4.22
C VAL A 242 -10.31 -0.06 -2.85
N GLY A 243 -9.73 1.12 -2.72
CA GLY A 243 -9.77 1.90 -1.47
C GLY A 243 -11.13 2.56 -1.19
N ARG A 244 -12.00 2.67 -2.20
CA ARG A 244 -13.34 3.26 -2.08
C ARG A 244 -14.41 2.25 -1.66
N PHE A 245 -14.25 0.99 -2.02
CA PHE A 245 -15.20 -0.05 -1.65
C PHE A 245 -15.19 -0.28 -0.13
N GLN A 246 -16.32 0.00 0.54
CA GLN A 246 -16.44 -0.12 2.00
C GLN A 246 -15.25 0.53 2.74
N LYS A 247 -15.01 1.81 2.43
CA LYS A 247 -13.90 2.60 2.96
C LYS A 247 -13.78 2.49 4.49
N PHE A 248 -12.54 2.34 4.96
CA PHE A 248 -12.16 2.62 6.34
C PHE A 248 -12.50 4.07 6.70
N ASP A 249 -13.15 4.27 7.82
CA ASP A 249 -13.55 5.58 8.32
C ASP A 249 -13.44 5.60 9.84
N ALA A 250 -12.33 6.19 10.32
CA ALA A 250 -12.04 6.34 11.74
C ALA A 250 -13.15 7.08 12.51
N ARG A 251 -14.00 7.88 11.84
CA ARG A 251 -15.07 8.65 12.49
C ARG A 251 -16.33 7.82 12.75
N LYS A 252 -16.42 6.60 12.20
CA LYS A 252 -17.53 5.67 12.48
C LYS A 252 -17.58 5.25 13.96
N ASP A 253 -16.45 5.30 14.65
CA ASP A 253 -16.36 5.07 16.08
C ASP A 253 -15.52 6.19 16.73
N PRO A 254 -16.14 7.17 17.40
CA PRO A 254 -15.43 8.24 18.08
C PRO A 254 -14.42 7.77 19.14
N ALA A 255 -14.55 6.53 19.65
CA ALA A 255 -13.58 5.99 20.60
C ALA A 255 -12.29 5.50 19.92
N TRP A 256 -12.29 5.29 18.60
CA TRP A 256 -11.09 4.85 17.87
C TRP A 256 -10.04 5.96 17.81
N LEU A 257 -10.45 7.21 17.51
CA LEU A 257 -9.55 8.35 17.39
C LEU A 257 -9.61 9.24 18.64
N ASP A 258 -8.52 9.29 19.41
CA ASP A 258 -8.38 10.24 20.52
C ASP A 258 -8.39 11.69 19.99
N PRO A 259 -9.25 12.59 20.51
CA PRO A 259 -9.27 14.00 20.11
C PRO A 259 -7.92 14.73 20.23
N ARG A 260 -7.04 14.28 21.12
CA ARG A 260 -5.67 14.81 21.27
C ARG A 260 -4.76 14.41 20.11
N ILE A 261 -4.94 13.21 19.56
CA ILE A 261 -4.25 12.75 18.34
C ILE A 261 -4.75 13.56 17.14
N GLU A 262 -6.07 13.73 17.02
CA GLU A 262 -6.68 14.52 15.95
C GLU A 262 -6.23 15.99 16.01
N GLY A 263 -6.29 16.62 17.20
CA GLY A 263 -5.88 18.02 17.40
C GLY A 263 -4.39 18.29 17.14
N ARG A 264 -3.53 17.26 17.21
CA ARG A 264 -2.10 17.34 16.83
C ARG A 264 -1.86 17.08 15.35
N GLY A 265 -2.88 16.67 14.59
CA GLY A 265 -2.74 16.24 13.20
C GLY A 265 -1.92 14.96 13.04
N TRP A 266 -1.85 14.13 14.08
CA TRP A 266 -1.12 12.85 14.10
C TRP A 266 -1.91 11.70 13.47
N PHE A 267 -3.21 11.92 13.23
CA PHE A 267 -4.01 11.16 12.28
C PHE A 267 -4.33 12.05 11.08
N ARG A 268 -4.16 11.52 9.86
CA ARG A 268 -4.59 12.18 8.63
C ARG A 268 -5.30 11.17 7.72
N ASP A 269 -6.47 11.54 7.22
CA ASP A 269 -7.22 10.80 6.19
C ASP A 269 -7.19 11.60 4.89
N LEU A 270 -6.51 11.06 3.88
CA LEU A 270 -6.23 11.75 2.62
C LEU A 270 -6.98 11.10 1.46
N GLU A 271 -7.54 11.95 0.59
CA GLU A 271 -8.24 11.54 -0.61
C GLU A 271 -7.72 12.27 -1.85
N PRO A 272 -6.49 11.94 -2.33
CA PRO A 272 -5.98 12.54 -3.56
C PRO A 272 -6.89 12.19 -4.74
N ALA A 273 -6.98 13.12 -5.70
CA ALA A 273 -7.84 12.97 -6.88
C ALA A 273 -7.07 13.08 -8.21
N ARG A 274 -5.81 13.52 -8.16
CA ARG A 274 -5.01 13.87 -9.34
C ARG A 274 -4.37 12.62 -9.93
N ILE A 275 -4.61 12.42 -11.23
CA ILE A 275 -4.10 11.25 -11.95
C ILE A 275 -2.70 11.55 -12.53
N SER A 276 -1.69 10.75 -12.13
CA SER A 276 -0.31 10.82 -12.64
C SER A 276 0.20 9.50 -13.28
N SER A 277 -0.62 8.46 -13.31
CA SER A 277 -0.29 7.12 -13.86
C SER A 277 -1.55 6.43 -14.38
N LYS A 278 -1.39 5.48 -15.31
CA LYS A 278 -2.43 4.52 -15.74
C LYS A 278 -2.96 3.72 -14.56
N ASN A 279 -2.04 3.13 -13.82
CA ASN A 279 -2.39 2.34 -12.66
C ASN A 279 -2.56 3.30 -11.48
N ILE A 280 -3.80 3.77 -11.29
CA ILE A 280 -4.19 4.61 -10.15
C ILE A 280 -4.06 3.84 -8.84
N HIS A 281 -4.18 2.51 -8.90
CA HIS A 281 -4.08 1.66 -7.72
C HIS A 281 -2.63 1.44 -7.27
N ALA A 282 -1.63 1.61 -8.14
CA ALA A 282 -0.22 1.41 -7.83
C ALA A 282 0.26 2.26 -6.64
N ILE A 283 1.00 1.68 -5.69
CA ILE A 283 1.51 2.42 -4.53
C ILE A 283 2.38 3.62 -4.96
N THR A 284 3.16 3.48 -6.04
CA THR A 284 3.98 4.59 -6.53
C THR A 284 3.14 5.73 -7.09
N HIS A 285 1.94 5.47 -7.62
CA HIS A 285 1.03 6.53 -8.05
C HIS A 285 0.62 7.42 -6.88
N TYR A 286 0.26 6.82 -5.74
CA TYR A 286 -0.09 7.54 -4.52
C TYR A 286 1.05 8.43 -4.02
N PHE A 287 2.25 7.86 -3.90
CA PHE A 287 3.43 8.58 -3.38
C PHE A 287 4.07 9.56 -4.37
N ARG A 288 3.58 9.66 -5.62
CA ARG A 288 3.97 10.75 -6.53
C ARG A 288 3.25 12.06 -6.20
N ASP A 289 2.06 12.00 -5.60
CA ASP A 289 1.31 13.20 -5.25
C ASP A 289 1.86 13.83 -3.95
N PRO A 290 2.29 15.11 -3.96
CA PRO A 290 2.72 15.83 -2.75
C PRO A 290 1.66 15.92 -1.67
N ALA A 291 0.38 15.74 -1.99
CA ALA A 291 -0.67 15.58 -0.99
C ALA A 291 -0.47 14.32 -0.12
N VAL A 292 0.29 13.33 -0.58
CA VAL A 292 0.56 12.06 0.12
C VAL A 292 1.97 12.01 0.69
N HIS A 293 3.01 12.15 -0.15
CA HIS A 293 4.38 11.94 0.31
C HIS A 293 4.86 13.03 1.28
N ILE A 294 4.36 14.26 1.16
CA ILE A 294 4.70 15.31 2.13
C ILE A 294 4.13 14.93 3.51
N PRO A 295 2.81 14.74 3.71
CA PRO A 295 2.28 14.29 5.00
C PRO A 295 2.96 13.04 5.56
N PHE A 296 3.31 12.08 4.70
CA PHE A 296 4.08 10.91 5.11
C PHE A 296 5.46 11.30 5.68
N PHE A 297 6.22 12.16 4.99
CA PHE A 297 7.52 12.61 5.48
C PHE A 297 7.44 13.43 6.78
N GLU A 298 6.37 14.21 6.95
CA GLU A 298 6.15 14.96 8.18
C GLU A 298 5.86 14.05 9.37
N LEU A 299 4.96 13.08 9.18
CA LEU A 299 4.53 12.19 10.26
C LEU A 299 5.58 11.11 10.57
N ALA A 300 6.21 10.53 9.55
CA ALA A 300 7.18 9.46 9.74
C ALA A 300 8.58 9.99 10.10
N PHE A 301 9.00 11.15 9.57
CA PHE A 301 10.40 11.58 9.69
C PHE A 301 10.59 12.97 10.32
N ASP A 302 9.51 13.59 10.83
CA ASP A 302 9.51 14.96 11.37
C ASP A 302 10.13 15.97 10.38
N ALA A 303 9.94 15.75 9.07
CA ALA A 303 10.30 16.73 8.07
C ALA A 303 9.35 17.93 8.17
N ARG A 304 9.87 19.16 8.13
CA ARG A 304 9.06 20.38 8.33
C ARG A 304 8.95 21.15 7.02
N PHE A 305 7.78 21.10 6.40
CA PHE A 305 7.51 21.79 5.14
C PHE A 305 6.81 23.12 5.40
N THR A 306 7.29 24.18 4.76
CA THR A 306 6.59 25.47 4.72
C THR A 306 5.44 25.44 3.72
N ASP A 307 4.47 26.34 3.85
CA ASP A 307 3.36 26.44 2.89
C ASP A 307 3.85 26.74 1.48
N ALA A 308 4.91 27.55 1.33
CA ALA A 308 5.54 27.82 0.05
C ALA A 308 6.14 26.54 -0.59
N GLN A 309 6.78 25.67 0.21
CA GLN A 309 7.31 24.40 -0.29
C GLN A 309 6.18 23.46 -0.72
N ARG A 310 5.08 23.41 0.03
CA ARG A 310 3.90 22.61 -0.35
C ARG A 310 3.27 23.13 -1.64
N GLY A 311 3.06 24.44 -1.74
CA GLY A 311 2.50 25.08 -2.93
C GLY A 311 3.34 24.78 -4.17
N ALA A 312 4.66 25.01 -4.09
CA ALA A 312 5.57 24.72 -5.19
C ALA A 312 5.58 23.23 -5.59
N ALA A 313 5.51 22.31 -4.62
CA ALA A 313 5.43 20.88 -4.90
C ALA A 313 4.13 20.51 -5.61
N VAL A 314 2.99 21.06 -5.16
CA VAL A 314 1.67 20.88 -5.76
C VAL A 314 1.65 21.40 -7.19
N ASP A 315 2.18 22.61 -7.44
CA ASP A 315 2.22 23.22 -8.76
C ASP A 315 3.10 22.41 -9.73
N ALA A 316 4.29 21.98 -9.28
CA ALA A 316 5.19 21.14 -10.07
C ALA A 316 4.54 19.80 -10.42
N PHE A 317 3.85 19.18 -9.47
CA PHE A 317 3.13 17.92 -9.70
C PHE A 317 1.98 18.12 -10.69
N ILE A 318 1.15 19.16 -10.53
CA ILE A 318 0.05 19.46 -11.46
C ILE A 318 0.59 19.67 -12.87
N ALA A 319 1.69 20.41 -13.04
CA ALA A 319 2.31 20.62 -14.36
C ALA A 319 2.77 19.31 -15.02
N SER A 320 3.03 18.26 -14.24
CA SER A 320 3.41 16.93 -14.74
C SER A 320 2.22 16.04 -15.15
N THR A 321 1.01 16.33 -14.67
CA THR A 321 -0.18 15.50 -14.94
C THR A 321 -0.78 15.76 -16.32
N PRO A 322 -1.58 14.82 -16.89
CA PRO A 322 -2.28 15.05 -18.15
C PRO A 322 -3.18 16.28 -18.13
N GLU A 323 -3.89 16.50 -17.01
CA GLU A 323 -4.76 17.64 -16.83
C GLU A 323 -3.98 18.96 -16.86
N GLY A 324 -2.87 19.04 -16.12
CA GLY A 324 -2.03 20.25 -16.13
C GLY A 324 -1.41 20.51 -17.49
N LYS A 325 -0.94 19.46 -18.19
CA LYS A 325 -0.41 19.61 -19.55
C LYS A 325 -1.48 20.00 -20.57
N PHE A 326 -2.72 19.50 -20.44
CA PHE A 326 -3.84 19.93 -21.27
C PHE A 326 -4.17 21.40 -21.03
N LYS A 327 -4.23 21.83 -19.75
CA LYS A 327 -4.47 23.23 -19.39
C LYS A 327 -3.36 24.13 -19.93
N ALA A 328 -2.10 23.73 -19.81
CA ALA A 328 -0.97 24.46 -20.37
C ALA A 328 -1.06 24.56 -21.90
N LEU A 329 -1.39 23.45 -22.58
CA LEU A 329 -1.61 23.44 -24.02
C LEU A 329 -2.74 24.40 -24.43
N LYS A 330 -3.86 24.39 -23.71
CA LYS A 330 -4.98 25.31 -23.95
C LYS A 330 -4.54 26.77 -23.81
N SER A 331 -3.80 27.11 -22.74
CA SER A 331 -3.28 28.47 -22.56
C SER A 331 -2.30 28.87 -23.66
N GLN A 332 -1.47 27.96 -24.18
CA GLN A 332 -0.60 28.24 -25.32
C GLN A 332 -1.39 28.48 -26.62
N PHE A 333 -2.52 27.79 -26.82
CA PHE A 333 -3.43 28.10 -27.92
C PHE A 333 -4.08 29.48 -27.79
N GLU A 334 -4.46 29.89 -26.58
CA GLU A 334 -5.06 31.20 -26.30
C GLU A 334 -4.05 32.35 -26.50
N LEU A 335 -2.76 32.09 -26.31
CA LEU A 335 -1.64 33.04 -26.46
C LEU A 335 -0.93 32.96 -27.82
N LEU A 336 -1.45 32.14 -28.75
CA LEU A 336 -0.81 31.90 -30.03
C LEU A 336 -0.79 33.16 -30.91
N ASP A 337 0.41 33.67 -31.19
CA ASP A 337 0.65 34.66 -32.22
C ASP A 337 1.28 33.97 -33.43
N VAL A 338 0.47 33.75 -34.47
CA VAL A 338 0.87 33.07 -35.72
C VAL A 338 1.94 33.82 -36.50
N THR A 339 2.22 35.09 -36.16
CA THR A 339 3.28 35.89 -36.79
C THR A 339 4.63 35.74 -36.06
N SER A 340 4.62 35.19 -34.84
CA SER A 340 5.81 34.98 -34.02
C SER A 340 6.34 33.54 -34.11
N LYS A 341 7.56 33.39 -34.62
CA LYS A 341 8.27 32.09 -34.64
C LYS A 341 8.47 31.48 -33.25
N GLY A 342 8.58 32.31 -32.21
CA GLY A 342 8.70 31.85 -30.82
C GLY A 342 7.41 31.18 -30.33
N SER A 343 6.28 31.82 -30.57
CA SER A 343 4.95 31.31 -30.18
C SER A 343 4.62 29.96 -30.84
N ILE A 344 5.01 29.77 -32.11
CA ILE A 344 4.84 28.48 -32.81
C ILE A 344 5.73 27.38 -32.21
N ARG A 345 6.97 27.70 -31.81
CA ARG A 345 7.86 26.73 -31.17
C ARG A 345 7.32 26.27 -29.82
N ASP A 346 6.84 27.21 -29.00
CA ASP A 346 6.30 26.93 -27.67
C ASP A 346 5.04 26.04 -27.78
N LEU A 347 4.19 26.28 -28.78
CA LEU A 347 3.04 25.41 -29.08
C LEU A 347 3.47 23.99 -29.46
N ILE A 348 4.50 23.82 -30.30
CA ILE A 348 5.02 22.49 -30.69
C ILE A 348 5.55 21.73 -29.46
N GLU A 349 6.28 22.40 -28.56
CA GLU A 349 6.79 21.80 -27.33
C GLU A 349 5.65 21.40 -26.38
N ALA A 350 4.60 22.21 -26.27
CA ALA A 350 3.39 21.90 -25.49
C ALA A 350 2.62 20.69 -26.08
N VAL A 351 2.44 20.62 -27.40
CA VAL A 351 1.79 19.48 -28.08
C VAL A 351 2.57 18.20 -27.87
N ARG A 352 3.91 18.23 -27.99
CA ARG A 352 4.77 17.07 -27.69
C ARG A 352 4.60 16.62 -26.24
N SER A 353 4.67 17.55 -25.29
CA SER A 353 4.54 17.29 -23.86
C SER A 353 3.18 16.66 -23.51
N PHE A 354 2.10 17.16 -24.11
CA PHE A 354 0.75 16.63 -23.95
C PHE A 354 0.60 15.23 -24.57
N ARG A 355 1.08 15.04 -25.80
CA ARG A 355 1.08 13.71 -26.45
C ARG A 355 1.84 12.68 -25.63
N ASP A 356 3.00 13.04 -25.10
CA ASP A 356 3.82 12.13 -24.31
C ASP A 356 3.16 11.81 -22.95
N ALA A 357 2.41 12.76 -22.36
CA ALA A 357 1.55 12.44 -21.23
C ALA A 357 0.41 11.50 -21.61
N ILE A 358 -0.30 11.71 -22.73
CA ILE A 358 -1.37 10.77 -23.15
C ILE A 358 -0.82 9.38 -23.45
N ARG A 359 0.40 9.26 -23.98
CA ARG A 359 1.05 7.96 -24.19
C ARG A 359 1.30 7.19 -22.89
N LEU A 360 1.46 7.90 -21.78
CA LEU A 360 1.45 7.25 -20.46
C LEU A 360 0.09 6.64 -20.12
N PHE A 361 -0.99 6.93 -20.87
CA PHE A 361 -2.39 6.45 -20.71
C PHE A 361 -2.93 5.56 -21.84
N SER A 362 -2.29 5.50 -23.01
CA SER A 362 -2.55 4.52 -24.10
C SER A 362 -1.68 3.30 -23.96
#